data_AF-A0A2D8J9V2-F1
#
_entry.id   AF-A0A2D8J9V2-F1
#
_cell.length_a   1.000
_cell.length_b   1.000
_cell.length_c   1.000
_cell.angle_alpha   90.00
_cell.angle_beta   90.00
_cell.angle_gamma   90.00
#
_symmetry.space_group_name_H-M   'P 1'
#
loop_
_entity.id
_entity.type
_entity.pdbx_description
1 polymer ?
#
loop_
_entity_poly.entity_id
_entity_poly.type
_entity_poly.pdbx_seq_one_letter_code
_entity_poly.pdbx_strand_id
1 'polypeptide(L)' 'MLAKNPKLASEWHPTKNGDLKPENVTSGAEQKVWWQCSEFAGHEWEAKVYSR' A
#
# COMPACT_ATOMS: atom_id res chain seq x y z
N MET A 1 -1.77 -0.12 11.93
CA MET A 1 -1.33 0.83 10.89
C MET A 1 -0.32 0.15 9.99
N LEU A 2 -0.44 0.32 8.68
CA LEU A 2 0.46 -0.19 7.64
C LEU A 2 1.89 0.32 7.83
N ALA A 3 2.06 1.53 8.37
CA ALA A 3 3.36 2.08 8.80
C ALA A 3 4.12 1.20 9.82
N LYS A 4 3.44 0.27 10.52
CA LYS A 4 4.09 -0.71 11.42
C LYS A 4 4.55 -1.98 10.70
N ASN A 5 4.18 -2.15 9.43
CA ASN A 5 4.57 -3.26 8.58
C ASN A 5 5.52 -2.74 7.48
N PRO A 6 6.85 -2.73 7.72
CA PRO A 6 7.81 -2.09 6.82
C PRO A 6 7.80 -2.67 5.39
N LYS A 7 7.44 -3.96 5.22
CA LYS A 7 7.28 -4.57 3.90
C LYS A 7 6.16 -3.91 3.09
N LEU A 8 4.95 -3.90 3.64
CA LEU A 8 3.79 -3.31 2.98
C LEU A 8 3.93 -1.79 2.80
N ALA A 9 4.51 -1.10 3.77
CA ALA A 9 4.78 0.33 3.64
C ALA A 9 5.76 0.64 2.49
N SER A 10 6.71 -0.25 2.20
CA SER A 10 7.66 -0.11 1.08
C SER A 10 7.01 -0.36 -0.28
N GLU A 11 5.90 -1.11 -0.31
CA GLU A 11 5.13 -1.38 -1.53
C GLU A 11 4.00 -0.36 -1.77
N TRP A 12 3.90 0.69 -0.95
CA TRP A 12 2.85 1.69 -1.08
C TRP A 12 3.07 2.58 -2.29
N HIS A 13 2.06 2.72 -3.15
CA HIS A 13 2.17 3.61 -4.30
C HIS A 13 2.18 5.10 -3.86
N PRO A 14 3.19 5.91 -4.28
CA PRO A 14 3.39 7.27 -3.77
C PRO A 14 2.36 8.29 -4.26
N THR A 15 1.84 8.15 -5.49
CA THR A 15 0.93 9.13 -6.11
C THR A 15 -0.51 8.65 -6.30
N LYS A 16 -0.74 7.37 -6.60
CA LYS A 16 -2.09 6.84 -6.91
C LYS A 16 -3.04 6.74 -5.72
N ASN A 17 -2.50 6.74 -4.49
CA ASN A 17 -3.30 6.69 -3.28
C ASN A 17 -3.78 8.08 -2.80
N GLY A 18 -3.39 9.16 -3.49
CA GLY A 18 -3.80 10.53 -3.14
C GLY A 18 -3.40 10.92 -1.71
N ASP A 19 -4.37 11.40 -0.93
CA ASP A 19 -4.18 11.77 0.49
C ASP A 19 -4.12 10.57 1.45
N LEU A 20 -4.34 9.35 0.94
CA LEU A 20 -4.30 8.16 1.76
C LEU A 20 -2.85 7.82 2.11
N LYS A 21 -2.56 7.81 3.42
CA LYS A 21 -1.23 7.50 3.94
C LYS A 21 -1.18 6.11 4.57
N PRO A 22 -0.04 5.40 4.51
CA PRO A 22 0.15 4.11 5.20
C PRO A 22 -0.08 4.18 6.72
N GLU A 23 0.11 5.36 7.31
CA GLU A 23 -0.16 5.59 8.74
C GLU A 23 -1.66 5.57 9.07
N ASN A 24 -2.54 5.89 8.12
CA ASN A 24 -3.99 5.97 8.33
C ASN A 24 -4.72 4.67 8.01
N VAL A 25 -4.02 3.70 7.41
CA VAL A 25 -4.62 2.45 6.96
C VAL A 25 -4.14 1.30 7.82
N THR A 26 -5.08 0.45 8.25
CA THR A 26 -4.78 -0.75 9.04
C THR A 26 -4.59 -1.95 8.13
N SER A 27 -3.69 -2.87 8.48
CA SER A 27 -3.39 -4.06 7.67
C SER A 27 -4.59 -5.01 7.48
N GLY A 28 -5.69 -4.81 8.21
CA GLY A 28 -6.95 -5.54 8.03
C GLY A 28 -8.02 -4.75 7.27
N ALA A 29 -7.68 -3.60 6.68
CA ALA A 29 -8.65 -2.79 5.96
C ALA A 29 -9.10 -3.48 4.67
N GLU A 30 -10.40 -3.44 4.40
CA GLU A 30 -11.00 -3.92 3.14
C GLU A 30 -10.84 -2.95 1.97
N GLN A 31 -10.24 -1.79 2.24
CA GLN A 31 -9.98 -0.77 1.25
C GLN A 31 -8.98 -1.28 0.21
N LYS A 32 -9.30 -1.03 -1.06
CA LYS A 32 -8.36 -1.21 -2.17
C LYS A 32 -7.45 0.00 -2.26
N VAL A 33 -6.16 -0.29 -2.37
CA VAL A 33 -5.10 0.71 -2.52
C VAL A 33 -4.19 0.27 -3.66
N TRP A 34 -3.47 1.25 -4.20
CA TRP A 34 -2.45 1.01 -5.20
C TRP A 34 -1.15 0.62 -4.52
N TRP A 35 -0.57 -0.47 -5.02
CA TRP A 35 0.72 -0.98 -4.64
C TRP A 35 1.70 -0.76 -5.79
N GLN A 36 2.96 -0.59 -5.46
CA GLN A 36 4.07 -0.50 -6.39
C GLN A 36 5.19 -1.38 -5.86
N CYS A 37 5.74 -2.25 -6.72
CA CYS A 37 6.86 -3.09 -6.34
C CYS A 37 8.06 -2.21 -5.96
N SER A 38 8.66 -2.49 -4.79
CA SER A 38 9.87 -1.79 -4.33
C SER A 38 11.09 -2.04 -5.23
N GLU A 39 11.11 -3.17 -5.96
CA GLU A 39 12.24 -3.56 -6.83
C GLU A 39 12.07 -3.08 -8.27
N PHE A 40 10.83 -3.03 -8.76
CA PHE A 40 10.52 -2.62 -10.13
C PHE A 40 9.42 -1.56 -10.13
N ALA A 41 9.82 -0.31 -10.37
CA ALA A 41 8.91 0.82 -10.38
C ALA A 41 7.76 0.71 -11.41
N GLY A 42 7.91 -0.11 -12.44
CA GLY A 42 6.88 -0.37 -13.45
C GLY A 42 5.85 -1.44 -13.08
N HIS A 43 6.02 -2.14 -11.96
CA HIS A 43 5.04 -3.12 -11.50
C HIS A 43 4.17 -2.50 -10.42
N GLU A 44 2.99 -2.06 -10.84
CA GLU A 44 1.96 -1.48 -9.99
C GLU A 44 0.66 -2.30 -10.11
N TRP A 45 -0.05 -2.47 -9.00
CA TRP A 45 -1.31 -3.20 -8.98
C TRP A 45 -2.26 -2.67 -7.91
N GLU A 46 -3.56 -2.86 -8.11
CA GLU A 46 -4.58 -2.55 -7.12
C GLU A 46 -4.92 -3.84 -6.34
N ALA A 47 -4.81 -3.79 -5.02
CA ALA A 47 -5.24 -4.90 -4.16
C ALA A 47 -5.80 -4.38 -2.83
N LYS A 48 -6.67 -5.18 -2.20
CA LYS A 48 -7.17 -4.90 -0.85
C LYS A 48 -6.04 -5.03 0.16
N VAL A 49 -6.04 -4.17 1.16
CA VAL A 49 -4.99 -4.13 2.19
C VAL A 49 -4.92 -5.41 3.02
N TYR A 50 -6.05 -6.01 3.40
CA TYR A 50 -6.03 -7.29 4.13
C TYR A 50 -5.55 -8.49 3.30
N SER A 51 -5.50 -8.36 1.97
CA SER A 51 -5.09 -9.44 1.06
C SER A 51 -3.59 -9.43 0.75
N ARG A 52 -2.81 -8.68 1.53
CA ARG A 52 -1.37 -8.49 1.42
C ARG A 52 -0.74 -8.59 2.80
#